data_AF-A0A252DJB4-F1
#
_entry.id   AF-A0A252DJB4-F1
#
_cell.length_a   1.000
_cell.length_b   1.000
_cell.length_c   1.000
_cell.angle_alpha   90.00
_cell.angle_beta   90.00
_cell.angle_gamma   90.00
#
_symmetry.space_group_name_H-M   'P 1'
#
loop_
_entity.id
_entity.type
_entity.pdbx_description
1 polymer ?
#
loop_
_entity_poly.entity_id
_entity_poly.type
_entity_poly.pdbx_seq_one_letter_code
_entity_poly.pdbx_strand_id
1 'polypeptide(L)'
;MYERSDGEKSQFYFKKIRKLLLLIVFAIIVLACGFNTALVLFSYIDGNSIFTNRYPTSIPGIDDQFQCENSNRTWRNHKCWDYKHDPSF
;
A
#
# COMPACT_ATOMS: atom_id res chain seq x y z
N MET A 1 -3.14 21.53 61.17
CA MET A 1 -2.11 22.15 60.29
C MET A 1 -1.55 21.17 59.23
N TYR A 2 -2.21 20.02 58.97
CA TYR A 2 -1.70 18.99 58.03
C TYR A 2 -2.36 19.02 56.63
N GLU A 3 -3.57 19.58 56.48
CA GLU A 3 -4.32 19.53 55.22
C GLU A 3 -3.74 20.39 54.08
N ARG A 4 -2.95 21.43 54.40
CA ARG A 4 -2.42 22.35 53.37
C ARG A 4 -1.32 21.71 52.51
N SER A 5 -0.59 20.72 53.04
CA SER A 5 0.52 20.05 52.35
C SER A 5 0.05 19.01 51.30
N ASP A 6 -1.11 18.36 51.50
CA ASP A 6 -1.60 17.33 50.57
C ASP A 6 -2.24 17.92 49.31
N GLY A 7 -2.81 19.12 49.41
CA GLY A 7 -3.36 19.86 48.26
C GLY A 7 -2.30 20.20 47.20
N GLU A 8 -1.12 20.66 47.60
CA GLU A 8 -0.03 20.99 46.66
C GLU A 8 0.55 19.75 45.95
N LYS A 9 0.72 18.64 46.69
CA LYS A 9 1.23 17.39 46.13
C LYS A 9 0.26 16.80 45.11
N SER A 10 -1.05 16.84 45.38
CA SER A 10 -2.07 16.35 44.45
C SER A 10 -2.10 17.17 43.15
N GLN A 11 -2.06 18.50 43.22
CA GLN A 11 -2.01 19.36 42.03
C GLN A 11 -0.76 19.12 41.18
N PHE A 12 0.39 18.90 41.81
CA PHE A 12 1.63 18.57 41.10
C PHE A 12 1.53 17.24 40.36
N TYR A 13 0.97 16.21 41.01
CA TYR A 13 0.72 14.91 40.40
C TYR A 13 -0.28 15.01 39.24
N PHE A 14 -1.40 15.73 39.40
CA PHE A 14 -2.37 15.95 38.32
C PHE A 14 -1.74 16.65 37.11
N LYS A 15 -0.90 17.67 37.34
CA LYS A 15 -0.21 18.37 36.25
C LYS A 15 0.77 17.44 35.51
N LYS A 16 1.44 16.54 36.23
CA LYS A 16 2.36 15.54 35.66
C LYS A 16 1.61 14.45 34.88
N ILE A 17 0.52 13.93 35.43
CA ILE A 17 -0.37 12.95 34.77
C ILE A 17 -0.97 13.55 33.49
N ARG A 18 -1.46 14.81 33.54
CA ARG A 18 -1.99 15.49 32.37
C ARG A 18 -0.95 15.61 31.24
N LYS A 19 0.29 16.00 31.58
CA LYS A 19 1.38 16.05 30.60
C LYS A 19 1.70 14.68 30.02
N LEU A 20 1.71 13.64 30.85
CA LEU A 20 1.95 12.27 30.41
C LEU A 20 0.86 11.78 29.45
N LEU A 21 -0.41 12.03 29.77
CA LEU A 21 -1.54 11.70 28.90
C LEU A 21 -1.45 12.42 27.54
N LEU A 22 -1.11 13.70 27.53
CA LEU A 22 -0.92 14.46 26.29
C LEU A 22 0.21 13.87 25.43
N LEU A 23 1.32 13.45 26.04
CA LEU A 23 2.43 12.80 25.31
C LEU A 23 2.01 11.45 24.72
N ILE A 24 1.25 10.65 25.46
CA ILE A 24 0.75 9.36 24.98
C ILE A 24 -0.18 9.55 23.78
N VAL A 25 -1.14 10.48 23.90
CA VAL A 25 -2.07 10.79 22.79
C VAL A 25 -1.31 11.28 21.56
N PHE A 26 -0.34 12.17 21.76
CA PHE A 26 0.51 12.65 20.66
C PHE A 26 1.29 11.52 20.00
N ALA A 27 1.91 10.62 20.77
CA ALA A 27 2.64 9.48 20.23
C ALA A 27 1.73 8.54 19.42
N ILE A 28 0.51 8.28 19.90
CA ILE A 28 -0.48 7.47 19.18
C ILE A 28 -0.84 8.13 17.84
N ILE A 29 -1.07 9.44 17.81
CA ILE A 29 -1.40 10.17 16.58
C ILE A 29 -0.25 10.09 15.58
N VAL A 30 0.99 10.29 16.02
CA VAL A 30 2.18 10.21 15.15
C VAL A 30 2.33 8.79 14.59
N LEU A 31 2.17 7.77 15.42
CA LEU A 31 2.24 6.36 14.99
C LEU A 31 1.14 6.01 14.00
N ALA A 32 -0.10 6.40 14.27
CA ALA A 32 -1.24 6.16 13.37
C ALA A 32 -1.03 6.86 12.03
N CYS A 33 -0.60 8.12 12.03
CA CYS A 33 -0.34 8.88 10.81
C CYS A 33 0.80 8.24 10.00
N GLY A 34 1.92 7.89 10.66
CA GLY A 34 3.03 7.21 10.02
C GLY A 34 2.65 5.86 9.42
N PHE A 35 1.88 5.05 10.15
CA PHE A 35 1.40 3.74 9.69
C PHE A 35 0.50 3.87 8.44
N ASN A 36 -0.47 4.78 8.46
CA ASN A 36 -1.34 5.02 7.30
C ASN A 36 -0.55 5.53 6.09
N THR A 37 0.42 6.41 6.30
CA THR A 37 1.28 6.93 5.22
C THR A 37 2.12 5.82 4.60
N ALA A 38 2.69 4.93 5.42
CA ALA A 38 3.43 3.76 4.94
C ALA A 38 2.53 2.81 4.13
N LEU A 39 1.30 2.53 4.59
CA LEU A 39 0.36 1.69 3.84
C LEU A 39 0.05 2.25 2.45
N VAL A 40 -0.16 3.56 2.35
CA VAL A 40 -0.40 4.22 1.05
C VAL A 40 0.82 4.09 0.13
N LEU A 41 2.02 4.28 0.66
CA LEU A 41 3.26 4.11 -0.11
C LEU A 41 3.45 2.67 -0.59
N PHE A 42 3.21 1.67 0.26
CA PHE A 42 3.26 0.25 -0.14
C PHE A 42 2.22 -0.07 -1.22
N SER A 43 1.00 0.44 -1.08
CA SER A 43 -0.07 0.25 -2.08
C SER A 43 0.33 0.81 -3.45
N TYR A 44 1.08 1.92 -3.48
CA TYR A 44 1.59 2.50 -4.72
C TYR A 44 2.72 1.68 -5.36
N ILE A 45 3.59 1.07 -4.55
CA ILE A 45 4.68 0.21 -5.04
C ILE A 45 4.13 -1.10 -5.62
N ASP A 46 3.13 -1.70 -4.98
CA ASP A 46 2.49 -2.93 -5.46
C ASP A 46 1.67 -2.70 -6.74
N GLY A 47 1.01 -1.56 -6.87
CA GLY A 47 0.22 -1.21 -8.07
C GLY A 47 1.06 -1.03 -9.34
N ASN A 48 2.33 -0.61 -9.21
CA ASN A 48 3.17 -0.26 -10.35
C ASN A 48 4.06 -1.40 -10.88
N SER A 49 4.23 -2.50 -10.14
CA SER A 49 5.33 -3.44 -10.37
C SER A 49 4.98 -4.80 -11.00
N ILE A 50 3.69 -5.17 -11.16
CA ILE A 50 3.36 -6.52 -11.68
C ILE A 50 2.43 -6.52 -12.92
N PHE A 51 1.62 -5.47 -13.15
CA PHE A 51 0.58 -5.50 -14.20
C PHE A 51 0.51 -4.27 -15.11
N THR A 52 1.48 -3.37 -15.06
CA THR A 52 1.50 -2.19 -15.94
C THR A 52 2.03 -2.58 -17.33
N ASN A 53 1.13 -2.57 -18.31
CA ASN A 53 1.39 -2.57 -19.76
C ASN A 53 1.81 -3.86 -20.47
N ARG A 54 1.21 -5.01 -20.14
CA ARG A 54 1.04 -6.05 -21.16
C ARG A 54 -0.43 -6.32 -21.37
N TYR A 55 -0.97 -5.68 -22.41
CA TYR A 55 -2.34 -5.86 -22.84
C TYR A 55 -2.30 -6.84 -24.00
N PRO A 56 -2.45 -8.15 -23.74
CA PRO A 56 -2.31 -9.13 -24.78
C PRO A 56 -3.41 -8.94 -25.82
N THR A 57 -3.02 -8.90 -27.08
CA THR A 57 -3.97 -8.89 -28.20
C THR A 57 -3.96 -10.25 -28.88
N SER A 58 -5.12 -10.70 -29.35
CA SER A 58 -5.21 -11.90 -30.17
C SER A 58 -4.85 -11.57 -31.62
N ILE A 59 -3.93 -12.30 -32.22
CA ILE A 59 -3.56 -12.12 -33.63
C ILE A 59 -4.61 -12.81 -34.51
N PRO A 60 -5.31 -12.08 -35.39
CA PRO A 60 -6.20 -12.70 -36.37
C PRO A 60 -5.39 -13.44 -37.45
N GLY A 61 -5.87 -14.60 -37.89
CA GLY A 61 -5.28 -15.35 -39.00
C GLY A 61 -4.20 -16.37 -38.59
N ILE A 62 -3.96 -16.57 -37.29
CA ILE A 62 -3.15 -17.68 -36.77
C ILE A 62 -4.06 -18.57 -35.92
N ASP A 63 -4.60 -19.61 -36.56
CA ASP A 63 -5.47 -20.62 -35.93
C ASP A 63 -4.74 -21.95 -35.68
N ASP A 64 -3.43 -21.98 -35.91
CA ASP A 64 -2.56 -23.14 -35.66
C ASP A 64 -1.64 -22.91 -34.45
N GLN A 65 -1.65 -23.87 -33.53
CA GLN A 65 -0.85 -23.79 -32.30
C GLN A 65 0.64 -23.81 -32.61
N PHE A 66 1.08 -24.69 -33.51
CA PHE A 66 2.50 -24.86 -33.82
C PHE A 66 3.08 -23.58 -34.45
N GLN A 67 2.35 -22.96 -35.37
CA GLN A 67 2.69 -21.68 -35.97
C GLN A 67 2.78 -20.55 -34.92
N CYS A 68 1.85 -20.52 -33.95
CA CYS A 68 1.86 -19.53 -32.89
C CYS A 68 3.10 -19.67 -31.99
N GLU A 69 3.35 -20.88 -31.50
CA GLU A 69 4.43 -21.15 -30.54
C GLU A 69 5.82 -21.01 -31.19
N ASN A 70 5.98 -21.41 -32.46
CA ASN A 70 7.21 -21.22 -33.22
C ASN A 70 7.59 -19.73 -33.38
N SER A 71 6.63 -18.82 -33.22
CA SER A 71 6.84 -17.37 -33.30
C SER A 71 7.13 -16.69 -31.95
N ASN A 72 7.40 -17.47 -30.89
CA ASN A 72 7.58 -17.01 -29.51
C ASN A 72 6.35 -16.27 -28.96
N ARG A 73 5.15 -16.72 -29.33
CA ARG A 73 3.86 -16.20 -28.84
C ARG A 73 3.14 -17.26 -28.02
N THR A 74 2.09 -16.87 -27.30
CA THR A 74 1.36 -17.80 -26.41
C THR A 74 0.08 -18.26 -27.05
N TRP A 75 -0.09 -19.57 -27.20
CA TRP A 75 -1.37 -20.17 -27.57
C TRP A 75 -2.26 -20.32 -26.33
N ARG A 76 -3.48 -19.75 -26.36
CA ARG A 76 -4.47 -19.88 -25.28
C ARG A 76 -5.88 -19.68 -25.82
N ASN A 77 -6.81 -20.56 -25.41
CA ASN A 77 -8.23 -20.49 -25.79
C ASN A 77 -8.45 -20.52 -27.31
N HIS A 78 -7.75 -21.40 -28.03
CA HIS A 78 -7.80 -21.51 -29.50
C HIS A 78 -7.45 -20.21 -30.23
N LYS A 79 -6.58 -19.39 -29.62
CA LYS A 79 -6.12 -18.12 -30.17
C LYS A 79 -4.64 -17.93 -29.86
N CYS A 80 -3.95 -17.25 -30.77
CA CYS A 80 -2.57 -16.82 -30.57
C CYS A 80 -2.52 -15.42 -29.93
N TRP A 81 -1.83 -15.29 -28.80
CA TRP A 81 -1.73 -14.04 -28.04
C TRP A 81 -0.34 -13.42 -28.15
N ASP A 82 -0.31 -12.11 -28.45
CA ASP A 82 0.90 -11.30 -28.45
C ASP A 82 0.89 -10.31 -27.28
N TYR A 83 2.00 -10.25 -26.54
CA TYR A 83 2.18 -9.40 -25.36
C TYR A 83 3.12 -8.22 -25.65
N LYS A 84 3.47 -7.97 -26.92
CA LYS A 84 4.34 -6.87 -27.33
C LYS A 84 3.64 -5.52 -27.46
N HIS A 85 2.33 -5.47 -27.25
CA HIS A 85 1.54 -4.26 -27.43
C HIS A 85 1.35 -3.49 -26.12
N ASP A 86 1.67 -2.20 -26.18
CA ASP A 86 1.38 -1.21 -25.17
C ASP A 86 0.10 -0.47 -25.61
N PRO A 87 -0.97 -0.41 -24.80
CA PRO A 87 -2.22 0.26 -25.17
C PRO A 87 -2.12 1.79 -25.14
N SER A 88 -0.94 2.35 -24.80
CA SER A 88 -0.69 3.79 -24.84
C SER A 88 -0.35 4.33 -26.24
N PHE A 89 -0.35 3.48 -27.28
CA PHE A 89 -0.17 3.88 -28.68
C PHE A 89 -1.08 3.13 -29.65
#